data_AF-A0A1F5FN52-F1
#
_entry.id   AF-A0A1F5FN52-F1
#
_cell.length_a   1.000
_cell.length_b   1.000
_cell.length_c   1.000
_cell.angle_alpha   90.00
_cell.angle_beta   90.00
_cell.angle_gamma   90.00
#
_symmetry.space_group_name_H-M   'P 1'
#
loop_
_entity.id
_entity.type
_entity.pdbx_description
1 polymer ?
#
loop_
_entity_poly.entity_id
_entity_poly.type
_entity_poly.pdbx_seq_one_letter_code
_entity_poly.pdbx_strand_id
1 'polypeptide(L)'
;MLTKDKITTENFESLKVETARLREDTQKQEEALEDIRVLREYALDRGMPDEVVQLYLEESLIHQHSYMEKAEPEALANMKRAVEMAGDYVAKNKMVEWESRIHRFLGRVADYEKKYQEAADYYKKAIAEVALDPKFGENRALAFEYRGFLILDDLRLGDTKAAVAAAEKLYDDYESTAEGAELKARDFTTWAVWRSGVYINLCRALIDMGLLEEYRDAIVKWLDLAESNFQAPDGAVTWSDFGFRKNEIIKVRDVVGGVKQ
;
A
#
# COMPACT_ATOMS: atom_id res chain seq x y z
N MET A 1 -5.19 24.31 4.41
CA MET A 1 -6.56 23.84 4.12
C MET A 1 -7.13 24.59 2.91
N LEU A 2 -7.41 23.83 1.87
CA LEU A 2 -7.85 24.24 0.55
C LEU A 2 -9.33 24.68 0.56
N THR A 3 -9.69 25.58 -0.35
CA THR A 3 -11.08 25.99 -0.57
C THR A 3 -11.42 25.91 -2.05
N LYS A 4 -12.68 25.58 -2.38
CA LYS A 4 -13.09 25.25 -3.76
C LYS A 4 -12.85 26.38 -4.77
N ASP A 5 -12.96 27.63 -4.33
CA ASP A 5 -12.71 28.85 -5.11
C ASP A 5 -11.24 29.02 -5.54
N LYS A 6 -10.32 28.31 -4.89
CA LYS A 6 -8.88 28.33 -5.21
C LYS A 6 -8.48 27.22 -6.18
N ILE A 7 -9.40 26.33 -6.55
CA ILE A 7 -9.12 25.20 -7.43
C ILE A 7 -9.46 25.57 -8.87
N THR A 8 -8.49 25.39 -9.75
CA THR A 8 -8.63 25.52 -11.19
C THR A 8 -8.17 24.24 -11.88
N THR A 9 -8.50 24.09 -13.16
CA THR A 9 -8.05 22.91 -13.92
C THR A 9 -6.53 22.89 -14.05
N GLU A 10 -5.90 24.07 -14.09
CA GLU A 10 -4.45 24.23 -14.23
C GLU A 10 -3.67 23.85 -12.97
N ASN A 11 -4.23 24.09 -11.78
CA ASN A 11 -3.55 23.79 -10.51
C ASN A 11 -4.00 22.49 -9.83
N PHE A 12 -5.03 21.81 -10.37
CA PHE A 12 -5.62 20.63 -9.75
C PHE A 12 -4.59 19.52 -9.48
N GLU A 13 -3.74 19.20 -10.46
CA GLU A 13 -2.74 18.13 -10.30
C GLU A 13 -1.65 18.50 -9.29
N SER A 14 -1.19 19.76 -9.29
CA SER A 14 -0.24 20.22 -8.26
C SER A 14 -0.83 20.15 -6.87
N LEU A 15 -2.11 20.51 -6.70
CA LEU A 15 -2.79 20.42 -5.42
C LEU A 15 -2.92 18.97 -4.95
N LYS A 16 -3.26 18.03 -5.85
CA LYS A 16 -3.25 16.60 -5.52
C LYS A 16 -1.89 16.12 -5.01
N VAL A 17 -0.79 16.52 -5.68
CA VAL A 17 0.57 16.16 -5.26
C VAL A 17 0.91 16.78 -3.89
N GLU A 18 0.51 18.02 -3.64
CA GLU A 18 0.67 18.66 -2.34
C GLU A 18 -0.11 17.94 -1.23
N THR A 19 -1.38 17.61 -1.49
CA THR A 19 -2.22 16.86 -0.56
C THR A 19 -1.67 15.45 -0.29
N ALA A 20 -1.14 14.76 -1.30
CA ALA A 20 -0.47 13.48 -1.13
C ALA A 20 0.79 13.59 -0.24
N ARG A 21 1.53 14.71 -0.31
CA ARG A 21 2.65 14.98 0.59
C ARG A 21 2.18 15.25 2.03
N LEU A 22 1.06 15.95 2.20
CA LEU A 22 0.47 16.19 3.53
C LEU A 22 0.06 14.88 4.21
N ARG A 23 -0.48 13.90 3.47
CA ARG A 23 -0.83 12.57 3.99
C ARG A 23 0.34 11.83 4.64
N GLU A 24 1.54 11.99 4.12
CA GLU A 24 2.74 11.34 4.65
C GLU A 24 3.18 11.90 6.02
N ASP A 25 2.73 13.11 6.36
CA ASP A 25 2.92 13.72 7.67
C ASP A 25 1.73 13.36 8.59
N THR A 26 1.96 12.51 9.59
CA THR A 26 0.91 12.04 10.50
C THR A 26 0.22 13.18 11.27
N GLN A 27 0.88 14.33 11.43
CA GLN A 27 0.29 15.51 12.07
C GLN A 27 -0.64 16.31 11.14
N LYS A 28 -0.61 16.02 9.83
CA LYS A 28 -1.37 16.75 8.81
C LYS A 28 -2.39 15.90 8.05
N GLN A 29 -2.63 14.67 8.51
CA GLN A 29 -3.61 13.78 7.90
C GLN A 29 -5.04 14.34 7.91
N GLU A 30 -5.43 15.09 8.93
CA GLU A 30 -6.75 15.77 8.98
C GLU A 30 -6.85 16.87 7.92
N GLU A 31 -5.80 17.66 7.73
CA GLU A 31 -5.73 18.66 6.67
C GLU A 31 -5.80 18.00 5.28
N ALA A 32 -5.09 16.88 5.09
CA ALA A 32 -5.13 16.12 3.85
C ALA A 32 -6.53 15.57 3.54
N LEU A 33 -7.28 15.09 4.54
CA LEU A 33 -8.66 14.62 4.37
C LEU A 33 -9.60 15.74 3.91
N GLU A 34 -9.48 16.92 4.53
CA GLU A 34 -10.27 18.08 4.15
C GLU A 34 -9.95 18.53 2.71
N ASP A 35 -8.66 18.58 2.36
CA ASP A 35 -8.23 18.91 0.99
C ASP A 35 -8.76 17.90 -0.03
N ILE A 36 -8.70 16.59 0.25
CA ILE A 36 -9.26 15.53 -0.60
C ILE A 36 -10.76 15.73 -0.81
N ARG A 37 -11.51 16.06 0.25
CA ARG A 37 -12.95 16.31 0.13
C ARG A 37 -13.23 17.43 -0.86
N VAL A 38 -12.54 18.57 -0.71
CA VAL A 38 -12.73 19.74 -1.58
C VAL A 38 -12.28 19.46 -3.02
N LEU A 39 -11.15 18.78 -3.23
CA LEU A 39 -10.68 18.35 -4.55
C LEU A 39 -11.70 17.41 -5.21
N ARG A 40 -12.30 16.49 -4.45
CA ARG A 40 -13.25 15.51 -4.98
C ARG A 40 -14.57 16.16 -5.39
N GLU A 41 -15.06 17.10 -4.59
CA GLU A 41 -16.22 17.91 -4.98
C GLU A 41 -15.97 18.70 -6.27
N TYR A 42 -14.78 19.27 -6.43
CA TYR A 42 -14.39 19.93 -7.67
C TYR A 42 -14.35 18.95 -8.85
N ALA A 43 -13.74 17.78 -8.69
CA ALA A 43 -13.65 16.75 -9.73
C ALA A 43 -15.05 16.25 -10.16
N LEU A 44 -15.97 16.08 -9.20
CA LEU A 44 -17.37 15.73 -9.47
C LEU A 44 -18.06 16.80 -10.33
N ASP A 45 -17.96 18.07 -9.95
CA ASP A 45 -18.58 19.19 -10.67
C ASP A 45 -18.05 19.35 -12.10
N ARG A 46 -16.78 18.99 -12.32
CA ARG A 46 -16.11 19.11 -13.62
C ARG A 46 -16.19 17.84 -14.47
N GLY A 47 -16.82 16.78 -13.98
CA GLY A 47 -16.92 15.51 -14.70
C GLY A 47 -15.55 14.88 -14.96
N MET A 48 -14.71 14.82 -13.92
CA MET A 48 -13.37 14.22 -13.95
C MET A 48 -13.40 12.85 -13.24
N PRO A 49 -13.97 11.80 -13.86
CA PRO A 49 -14.32 10.56 -13.16
C PRO A 49 -13.11 9.80 -12.61
N ASP A 50 -11.99 9.75 -13.33
CA ASP A 50 -10.76 9.11 -12.86
C ASP A 50 -10.23 9.76 -11.58
N GLU A 51 -10.36 11.08 -11.48
CA GLU A 51 -9.91 11.85 -10.33
C GLU A 51 -10.80 11.66 -9.13
N VAL A 52 -12.11 11.48 -9.34
CA VAL A 52 -13.05 11.12 -8.27
C VAL A 52 -12.65 9.78 -7.66
N VAL A 53 -12.39 8.76 -8.47
CA VAL A 53 -11.96 7.43 -7.99
C VAL A 53 -10.64 7.55 -7.24
N GLN A 54 -9.63 8.21 -7.81
CA GLN A 54 -8.33 8.41 -7.16
C GLN A 54 -8.48 9.07 -5.79
N LEU A 55 -9.28 10.13 -5.68
CA LEU A 55 -9.46 10.86 -4.42
C LEU A 55 -10.19 10.05 -3.34
N TYR A 56 -11.10 9.14 -3.70
CA TYR A 56 -11.62 8.16 -2.73
C TYR A 56 -10.55 7.17 -2.25
N LEU A 57 -9.70 6.69 -3.16
CA LEU A 57 -8.61 5.77 -2.80
C LEU A 57 -7.54 6.47 -1.94
N GLU A 58 -7.28 7.76 -2.19
CA GLU A 58 -6.41 8.60 -1.36
C GLU A 58 -6.97 8.78 0.06
N GLU A 59 -8.28 9.02 0.21
CA GLU A 59 -8.95 9.02 1.51
C GLU A 59 -8.80 7.68 2.23
N SER A 60 -8.98 6.57 1.50
CA SER A 60 -8.77 5.23 2.04
C SER A 60 -7.34 5.02 2.54
N LEU A 61 -6.32 5.52 1.83
CA LEU A 61 -4.91 5.43 2.24
C LEU A 61 -4.62 6.20 3.54
N ILE A 62 -5.19 7.39 3.72
CA ILE A 62 -5.04 8.14 4.98
C ILE A 62 -5.61 7.33 6.15
N HIS A 63 -6.83 6.80 5.99
CA HIS A 63 -7.44 5.97 7.02
C HIS A 63 -6.68 4.67 7.27
N GLN A 64 -6.12 4.06 6.22
CA GLN A 64 -5.22 2.92 6.35
C GLN A 64 -3.98 3.27 7.20
N HIS A 65 -3.33 4.41 6.96
CA HIS A 65 -2.17 4.84 7.76
C HIS A 65 -2.54 5.03 9.23
N SER A 66 -3.66 5.71 9.50
CA SER A 66 -4.17 5.88 10.88
C SER A 66 -4.44 4.54 11.57
N TYR A 67 -5.06 3.59 10.86
CA TYR A 67 -5.28 2.24 11.38
C TYR A 67 -3.97 1.48 11.65
N MET A 68 -2.99 1.57 10.75
CA MET A 68 -1.69 0.90 10.93
C MET A 68 -0.90 1.45 12.12
N GLU A 69 -1.07 2.74 12.45
CA GLU A 69 -0.39 3.38 13.56
C GLU A 69 -1.08 3.10 14.91
N LYS A 70 -2.41 3.22 14.96
CA LYS A 70 -3.17 3.26 16.22
C LYS A 70 -4.12 2.08 16.43
N ALA A 71 -4.34 1.26 15.40
CA ALA A 71 -5.33 0.17 15.38
C ALA A 71 -6.76 0.63 15.74
N GLU A 72 -7.11 1.87 15.40
CA GLU A 72 -8.42 2.47 15.71
C GLU A 72 -9.54 1.88 14.83
N PRO A 73 -10.59 1.25 15.40
CA PRO A 73 -11.67 0.66 14.61
C PRO A 73 -12.39 1.66 13.70
N GLU A 74 -12.48 2.93 14.12
CA GLU A 74 -13.08 4.00 13.32
C GLU A 74 -12.28 4.26 12.04
N ALA A 75 -10.95 4.23 12.11
CA ALA A 75 -10.10 4.38 10.93
C ALA A 75 -10.34 3.24 9.93
N LEU A 76 -10.46 1.99 10.39
CA LEU A 76 -10.80 0.87 9.51
C LEU A 76 -12.20 1.02 8.89
N ALA A 77 -13.19 1.47 9.67
CA ALA A 77 -14.55 1.70 9.17
C ALA A 77 -14.59 2.81 8.10
N ASN A 78 -13.84 3.89 8.30
CA ASN A 78 -13.75 4.98 7.33
C ASN A 78 -12.96 4.58 6.08
N MET A 79 -11.87 3.80 6.25
CA MET A 79 -11.15 3.18 5.13
C MET A 79 -12.09 2.36 4.26
N LYS A 80 -12.89 1.47 4.87
CA LYS A 80 -13.87 0.64 4.19
C LYS A 80 -14.92 1.48 3.45
N ARG A 81 -15.51 2.48 4.12
CA ARG A 81 -16.50 3.37 3.52
C ARG A 81 -15.95 4.08 2.28
N ALA A 82 -14.71 4.59 2.34
CA ALA A 82 -14.09 5.26 1.21
C ALA A 82 -13.93 4.33 0.00
N VAL A 83 -13.54 3.08 0.23
CA VAL A 83 -13.38 2.06 -0.83
C VAL A 83 -14.73 1.63 -1.40
N GLU A 84 -15.74 1.45 -0.56
CA GLU A 84 -17.10 1.14 -1.00
C GLU A 84 -17.68 2.28 -1.86
N MET A 85 -17.49 3.54 -1.45
CA MET A 85 -17.88 4.70 -2.26
C MET A 85 -17.16 4.76 -3.61
N ALA A 86 -15.85 4.44 -3.64
CA ALA A 86 -15.10 4.33 -4.89
C ALA A 86 -15.67 3.22 -5.78
N GLY A 87 -15.95 2.04 -5.21
CA GLY A 87 -16.51 0.90 -5.92
C GLY A 87 -17.90 1.19 -6.51
N ASP A 88 -18.78 1.83 -5.72
CA ASP A 88 -20.10 2.26 -6.19
C ASP A 88 -19.98 3.27 -7.34
N TYR A 89 -19.05 4.22 -7.24
CA TYR A 89 -18.79 5.19 -8.30
C TYR A 89 -18.27 4.51 -9.58
N VAL A 90 -17.30 3.59 -9.46
CA VAL A 90 -16.77 2.79 -10.57
C VAL A 90 -17.86 1.99 -11.25
N ALA A 91 -18.70 1.28 -10.48
CA ALA A 91 -19.79 0.47 -11.01
C ALA A 91 -20.85 1.33 -11.73
N LYS A 92 -21.25 2.45 -11.13
CA LYS A 92 -22.22 3.38 -11.70
C LYS A 92 -21.74 3.97 -13.04
N ASN A 93 -20.45 4.27 -13.14
CA ASN A 93 -19.85 4.89 -14.33
C ASN A 93 -19.21 3.87 -15.29
N LYS A 94 -19.27 2.57 -14.99
CA LYS A 94 -18.73 1.46 -15.79
C LYS A 94 -17.23 1.56 -16.06
N MET A 95 -16.48 1.96 -15.05
CA MET A 95 -15.03 2.22 -15.12
C MET A 95 -14.21 0.95 -14.82
N VAL A 96 -14.34 -0.06 -15.67
CA VAL A 96 -13.78 -1.41 -15.46
C VAL A 96 -12.26 -1.41 -15.21
N GLU A 97 -11.55 -0.44 -15.78
CA GLU A 97 -10.12 -0.22 -15.57
C GLU A 97 -9.72 0.00 -14.11
N TRP A 98 -10.64 0.49 -13.27
CA TRP A 98 -10.39 0.74 -11.85
C TRP A 98 -10.70 -0.46 -10.94
N GLU A 99 -11.34 -1.52 -11.44
CA GLU A 99 -11.79 -2.66 -10.63
C GLU A 99 -10.63 -3.34 -9.89
N SER A 100 -9.47 -3.46 -10.52
CA SER A 100 -8.27 -4.05 -9.90
C SER A 100 -7.84 -3.31 -8.62
N ARG A 101 -7.91 -1.97 -8.60
CA ARG A 101 -7.62 -1.17 -7.41
C ARG A 101 -8.69 -1.31 -6.35
N ILE A 102 -9.97 -1.29 -6.74
CA ILE A 102 -11.06 -1.52 -5.79
C ILE A 102 -10.87 -2.86 -5.08
N HIS A 103 -10.60 -3.92 -5.85
CA HIS A 103 -10.28 -5.24 -5.31
C HIS A 103 -9.04 -5.22 -4.40
N ARG A 104 -7.95 -4.54 -4.78
CA ARG A 104 -6.77 -4.40 -3.90
C ARG A 104 -7.12 -3.76 -2.55
N PHE A 105 -7.90 -2.69 -2.54
CA PHE A 105 -8.27 -2.01 -1.30
C PHE A 105 -9.28 -2.79 -0.46
N LEU A 106 -10.27 -3.45 -1.08
CA LEU A 106 -11.18 -4.36 -0.39
C LEU A 106 -10.42 -5.53 0.24
N GLY A 107 -9.40 -6.05 -0.45
CA GLY A 107 -8.49 -7.05 0.10
C GLY A 107 -7.78 -6.55 1.36
N ARG A 108 -7.28 -5.30 1.37
CA ARG A 108 -6.63 -4.71 2.57
C ARG A 108 -7.61 -4.56 3.72
N VAL A 109 -8.85 -4.14 3.45
CA VAL A 109 -9.90 -4.05 4.47
C VAL A 109 -10.18 -5.44 5.07
N ALA A 110 -10.35 -6.46 4.22
CA ALA A 110 -10.60 -7.82 4.67
C ALA A 110 -9.42 -8.40 5.47
N ASP A 111 -8.16 -8.14 5.09
CA ASP A 111 -6.96 -8.53 5.85
C ASP A 111 -6.98 -7.92 7.27
N TYR A 112 -7.26 -6.61 7.38
CA TYR A 112 -7.39 -5.95 8.70
C TYR A 112 -8.58 -6.46 9.52
N GLU A 113 -9.68 -6.85 8.87
CA GLU A 113 -10.81 -7.53 9.52
C GLU A 113 -10.49 -9.02 9.85
N LYS A 114 -9.27 -9.49 9.56
CA LYS A 114 -8.81 -10.88 9.74
C LYS A 114 -9.59 -11.92 8.93
N LYS A 115 -10.20 -11.49 7.82
CA LYS A 115 -10.93 -12.33 6.89
C LYS A 115 -10.02 -12.77 5.75
N TYR A 116 -8.98 -13.53 6.08
CA TYR A 116 -7.87 -13.83 5.17
C TYR A 116 -8.31 -14.53 3.87
N GLN A 117 -9.32 -15.40 3.92
CA GLN A 117 -9.85 -16.03 2.70
C GLN A 117 -10.52 -15.01 1.77
N GLU A 118 -11.32 -14.10 2.32
CA GLU A 118 -11.97 -13.03 1.56
C GLU A 118 -10.92 -12.06 0.98
N ALA A 119 -9.90 -11.73 1.77
CA ALA A 119 -8.78 -10.89 1.33
C ALA A 119 -8.02 -11.54 0.16
N ALA A 120 -7.66 -12.82 0.28
CA ALA A 120 -7.00 -13.57 -0.78
C ALA A 120 -7.83 -13.62 -2.08
N ASP A 121 -9.15 -13.81 -1.96
CA ASP A 121 -10.05 -13.81 -3.12
C ASP A 121 -10.08 -12.45 -3.82
N TYR A 122 -10.09 -11.35 -3.07
CA TYR A 122 -9.97 -10.00 -3.63
C TYR A 122 -8.62 -9.77 -4.30
N TYR A 123 -7.50 -10.16 -3.69
CA TYR A 123 -6.19 -9.98 -4.32
C TYR A 123 -6.03 -10.81 -5.59
N LYS A 124 -6.61 -12.01 -5.66
CA LYS A 124 -6.65 -12.81 -6.89
C LYS A 124 -7.38 -12.08 -8.02
N LYS A 125 -8.52 -11.44 -7.74
CA LYS A 125 -9.23 -10.60 -8.72
C LYS A 125 -8.40 -9.39 -9.13
N ALA A 126 -7.82 -8.68 -8.16
CA ALA A 126 -6.96 -7.53 -8.41
C ALA A 126 -5.79 -7.88 -9.35
N ILE A 127 -5.13 -9.03 -9.12
CA ILE A 127 -4.03 -9.51 -9.97
C ILE A 127 -4.52 -9.90 -11.37
N ALA A 128 -5.70 -10.51 -11.50
CA ALA A 128 -6.26 -10.89 -12.80
C ALA A 128 -6.58 -9.67 -13.69
N GLU A 129 -6.96 -8.56 -13.07
CA GLU A 129 -7.42 -7.34 -13.75
C GLU A 129 -6.36 -6.22 -13.79
N VAL A 130 -5.21 -6.38 -13.12
CA VAL A 130 -4.20 -5.31 -12.96
C VAL A 130 -3.71 -4.70 -14.28
N ALA A 131 -3.70 -5.49 -15.36
CA ALA A 131 -3.31 -5.01 -16.68
C ALA A 131 -4.26 -3.96 -17.27
N LEU A 132 -5.48 -3.84 -16.72
CA LEU A 132 -6.46 -2.83 -17.09
C LEU A 132 -6.28 -1.52 -16.31
N ASP A 133 -5.53 -1.53 -15.19
CA ASP A 133 -5.34 -0.34 -14.35
C ASP A 133 -4.78 0.84 -15.19
N PRO A 134 -5.35 2.05 -15.11
CA PRO A 134 -4.87 3.21 -15.86
C PRO A 134 -3.39 3.52 -15.63
N LYS A 135 -2.84 3.17 -14.47
CA LYS A 135 -1.44 3.35 -14.10
C LYS A 135 -0.58 2.12 -14.41
N PHE A 136 -1.10 1.04 -14.99
CA PHE A 136 -0.32 -0.16 -15.30
C PHE A 136 0.76 0.09 -16.36
N GLY A 137 0.42 0.86 -17.40
CA GLY A 137 1.38 1.22 -18.45
C GLY A 137 2.58 1.99 -17.90
N GLU A 138 2.36 2.78 -16.86
CA GLU A 138 3.41 3.50 -16.14
C GLU A 138 4.09 2.58 -15.11
N ASN A 139 3.35 1.74 -14.39
CA ASN A 139 3.86 0.94 -13.29
C ASN A 139 3.41 -0.53 -13.37
N ARG A 140 4.10 -1.32 -14.19
CA ARG A 140 3.83 -2.76 -14.32
C ARG A 140 4.08 -3.54 -13.02
N ALA A 141 4.90 -3.01 -12.12
CA ALA A 141 5.18 -3.61 -10.82
C ALA A 141 3.99 -3.50 -9.82
N LEU A 142 2.86 -2.86 -10.18
CA LEU A 142 1.63 -2.91 -9.38
C LEU A 142 1.22 -4.35 -9.03
N ALA A 143 1.40 -5.29 -9.97
CA ALA A 143 1.11 -6.70 -9.73
C ALA A 143 1.96 -7.31 -8.60
N PHE A 144 3.17 -6.79 -8.36
CA PHE A 144 4.03 -7.28 -7.27
C PHE A 144 3.51 -6.87 -5.91
N GLU A 145 2.96 -5.65 -5.77
CA GLU A 145 2.33 -5.23 -4.52
C GLU A 145 1.17 -6.17 -4.17
N TYR A 146 0.30 -6.46 -5.14
CA TYR A 146 -0.90 -7.27 -4.92
C TYR A 146 -0.55 -8.73 -4.57
N ARG A 147 0.47 -9.28 -5.24
CA ARG A 147 1.03 -10.60 -4.91
C ARG A 147 1.61 -10.62 -3.50
N GLY A 148 2.27 -9.55 -3.08
CA GLY A 148 2.81 -9.41 -1.73
C GLY A 148 1.72 -9.54 -0.68
N PHE A 149 0.56 -8.91 -0.88
CA PHE A 149 -0.57 -9.07 0.05
C PHE A 149 -1.18 -10.47 0.01
N LEU A 150 -1.39 -11.04 -1.18
CA LEU A 150 -1.90 -12.40 -1.33
C LEU A 150 -1.03 -13.43 -0.59
N ILE A 151 0.29 -13.33 -0.72
CA ILE A 151 1.24 -14.23 -0.04
C ILE A 151 1.07 -14.21 1.48
N LEU A 152 0.79 -13.04 2.08
CA LEU A 152 0.60 -12.92 3.52
C LEU A 152 -0.72 -13.56 3.97
N ASP A 153 -1.77 -13.52 3.15
CA ASP A 153 -3.01 -14.22 3.46
C ASP A 153 -2.89 -15.73 3.26
N ASP A 154 -2.23 -16.17 2.18
CA ASP A 154 -1.95 -17.60 1.94
C ASP A 154 -1.12 -18.20 3.09
N LEU A 155 -0.16 -17.43 3.63
CA LEU A 155 0.57 -17.77 4.85
C LEU A 155 -0.38 -18.02 6.03
N ARG A 156 -1.31 -17.08 6.29
CA ARG A 156 -2.27 -17.17 7.41
C ARG A 156 -3.35 -18.23 7.22
N LEU A 157 -3.58 -18.66 5.98
CA LEU A 157 -4.46 -19.77 5.63
C LEU A 157 -3.78 -21.14 5.77
N GLY A 158 -2.48 -21.17 6.13
CA GLY A 158 -1.77 -22.36 6.59
C GLY A 158 -0.80 -22.97 5.57
N ASP A 159 -0.58 -22.36 4.41
CA ASP A 159 0.45 -22.80 3.47
C ASP A 159 1.81 -22.12 3.74
N THR A 160 2.32 -22.28 4.97
CA THR A 160 3.48 -21.54 5.46
C THR A 160 4.70 -21.68 4.55
N LYS A 161 5.04 -22.91 4.15
CA LYS A 161 6.26 -23.15 3.36
C LYS A 161 6.15 -22.59 1.95
N ALA A 162 5.00 -22.76 1.28
CA ALA A 162 4.84 -22.20 -0.06
C ALA A 162 4.77 -20.68 -0.01
N ALA A 163 4.09 -20.11 0.99
CA ALA A 163 4.01 -18.66 1.15
C ALA A 163 5.38 -18.03 1.44
N VAL A 164 6.22 -18.64 2.29
CA VAL A 164 7.61 -18.19 2.51
C VAL A 164 8.41 -18.23 1.21
N ALA A 165 8.37 -19.34 0.48
CA ALA A 165 9.09 -19.46 -0.80
C ALA A 165 8.59 -18.45 -1.84
N ALA A 166 7.28 -18.19 -1.88
CA ALA A 166 6.68 -17.18 -2.74
C ALA A 166 7.11 -15.76 -2.38
N ALA A 167 7.22 -15.44 -1.07
CA ALA A 167 7.72 -14.16 -0.60
C ALA A 167 9.18 -13.93 -1.01
N GLU A 168 10.03 -14.95 -0.85
CA GLU A 168 11.43 -14.90 -1.28
C GLU A 168 11.54 -14.66 -2.79
N LYS A 169 10.77 -15.42 -3.58
CA LYS A 169 10.74 -15.23 -5.03
C LYS A 169 10.26 -13.82 -5.40
N LEU A 170 9.20 -13.32 -4.77
CA LEU A 170 8.69 -11.98 -5.05
C LEU A 170 9.72 -10.89 -4.70
N TYR A 171 10.43 -11.05 -3.59
CA TYR A 171 11.50 -10.14 -3.19
C TYR A 171 12.64 -10.08 -4.22
N ASP A 172 12.96 -11.22 -4.84
CA ASP A 172 13.93 -11.33 -5.93
C ASP A 172 13.39 -10.79 -7.26
N ASP A 173 12.09 -10.96 -7.53
CA ASP A 173 11.45 -10.45 -8.75
C ASP A 173 11.57 -8.92 -8.84
N TYR A 174 11.52 -8.19 -7.71
CA TYR A 174 11.75 -6.74 -7.67
C TYR A 174 13.13 -6.30 -8.19
N GLU A 175 14.13 -7.17 -8.21
CA GLU A 175 15.46 -6.88 -8.79
C GLU A 175 15.66 -7.53 -10.16
N SER A 176 15.19 -8.77 -10.32
CA SER A 176 15.58 -9.63 -11.44
C SER A 176 14.68 -9.53 -12.67
N THR A 177 13.51 -8.87 -12.54
CA THR A 177 12.55 -8.70 -13.64
C THR A 177 12.63 -7.29 -14.24
N ALA A 178 12.13 -7.14 -15.47
CA ALA A 178 12.08 -5.85 -16.15
C ALA A 178 11.17 -4.87 -15.40
N GLU A 179 10.02 -5.34 -14.92
CA GLU A 179 9.04 -4.56 -14.17
C GLU A 179 9.63 -4.03 -12.86
N GLY A 180 10.37 -4.88 -12.13
CA GLY A 180 11.08 -4.48 -10.91
C GLY A 180 12.17 -3.45 -11.17
N ALA A 181 13.00 -3.69 -12.19
CA ALA A 181 14.08 -2.79 -12.59
C ALA A 181 13.56 -1.42 -13.08
N GLU A 182 12.47 -1.40 -13.85
CA GLU A 182 11.82 -0.18 -14.31
C GLU A 182 11.28 0.65 -13.15
N LEU A 183 10.61 0.01 -12.19
CA LEU A 183 10.14 0.69 -10.98
C LEU A 183 11.32 1.28 -10.20
N LYS A 184 12.38 0.49 -9.98
CA LYS A 184 13.59 0.94 -9.26
C LYS A 184 14.24 2.17 -9.91
N ALA A 185 14.31 2.19 -11.23
CA ALA A 185 14.92 3.28 -11.98
C ALA A 185 14.08 4.56 -11.98
N ARG A 186 12.74 4.44 -12.09
CA ARG A 186 11.83 5.60 -12.17
C ARG A 186 11.49 6.16 -10.79
N ASP A 187 11.22 5.29 -9.82
CA ASP A 187 10.74 5.65 -8.49
C ASP A 187 11.37 4.71 -7.44
N PHE A 188 12.63 5.01 -7.13
CA PHE A 188 13.41 4.24 -6.16
C PHE A 188 12.71 4.16 -4.80
N THR A 189 12.07 5.24 -4.35
CA THR A 189 11.40 5.23 -3.05
C THR A 189 10.24 4.25 -3.03
N THR A 190 9.36 4.24 -4.04
CA THR A 190 8.28 3.25 -4.13
C THR A 190 8.83 1.82 -4.22
N TRP A 191 9.85 1.62 -5.06
CA TRP A 191 10.54 0.32 -5.17
C TRP A 191 11.06 -0.17 -3.80
N ALA A 192 11.78 0.68 -3.07
CA ALA A 192 12.38 0.33 -1.79
C ALA A 192 11.29 0.01 -0.75
N VAL A 193 10.25 0.83 -0.66
CA VAL A 193 9.11 0.66 0.27
C VAL A 193 8.35 -0.63 -0.01
N TRP A 194 8.12 -0.97 -1.28
CA TRP A 194 7.38 -2.17 -1.66
C TRP A 194 8.22 -3.43 -1.49
N ARG A 195 9.46 -3.42 -1.96
CA ARG A 195 10.37 -4.57 -1.84
C ARG A 195 10.70 -4.87 -0.38
N SER A 196 11.08 -3.87 0.43
CA SER A 196 11.34 -4.08 1.86
C SER A 196 10.07 -4.56 2.59
N GLY A 197 8.90 -4.08 2.16
CA GLY A 197 7.60 -4.44 2.72
C GLY A 197 7.30 -5.94 2.64
N VAL A 198 7.79 -6.65 1.61
CA VAL A 198 7.62 -8.10 1.48
C VAL A 198 8.15 -8.82 2.72
N TYR A 199 9.42 -8.60 3.07
CA TYR A 199 10.06 -9.25 4.20
C TYR A 199 9.61 -8.70 5.55
N ILE A 200 9.42 -7.39 5.69
CA ILE A 200 8.92 -6.79 6.95
C ILE A 200 7.57 -7.42 7.32
N ASN A 201 6.64 -7.51 6.36
CA ASN A 201 5.32 -8.05 6.62
C ASN A 201 5.34 -9.58 6.80
N LEU A 202 6.20 -10.30 6.07
CA LEU A 202 6.39 -11.73 6.27
C LEU A 202 6.85 -12.04 7.71
N CYS A 203 7.89 -11.32 8.18
CA CYS A 203 8.41 -11.49 9.54
C CYS A 203 7.32 -11.21 10.59
N ARG A 204 6.54 -10.13 10.43
CA ARG A 204 5.43 -9.81 11.32
C ARG A 204 4.38 -10.92 11.35
N ALA A 205 3.95 -11.40 10.18
CA ALA A 205 2.95 -12.46 10.09
C ALA A 205 3.43 -13.77 10.73
N LEU A 206 4.68 -14.17 10.50
CA LEU A 206 5.26 -15.36 11.14
C LEU A 206 5.29 -15.24 12.67
N ILE A 207 5.66 -14.07 13.19
CA ILE A 207 5.65 -13.79 14.63
C ILE A 207 4.22 -13.86 15.20
N ASP A 208 3.26 -13.21 14.54
CA ASP A 208 1.85 -13.19 14.94
C ASP A 208 1.23 -14.60 14.95
N MET A 209 1.72 -15.48 14.07
CA MET A 209 1.34 -16.90 14.01
C MET A 209 2.07 -17.78 15.03
N GLY A 210 2.97 -17.22 15.85
CA GLY A 210 3.74 -17.97 16.85
C GLY A 210 4.90 -18.78 16.27
N LEU A 211 5.36 -18.46 15.06
CA LEU A 211 6.42 -19.18 14.35
C LEU A 211 7.82 -18.54 14.52
N LEU A 212 7.98 -17.65 15.50
CA LEU A 212 9.25 -16.94 15.74
C LEU A 212 10.43 -17.91 15.94
N GLU A 213 10.28 -18.96 16.76
CA GLU A 213 11.41 -19.86 17.04
C GLU A 213 11.83 -20.70 15.83
N GLU A 214 10.89 -21.04 14.94
CA GLU A 214 11.19 -21.79 13.71
C GLU A 214 11.93 -20.92 12.69
N TYR A 215 11.56 -19.64 12.59
CA TYR A 215 12.07 -18.71 11.57
C TYR A 215 13.04 -17.66 12.10
N ARG A 216 13.52 -17.76 13.34
CA ARG A 216 14.33 -16.73 14.01
C ARG A 216 15.50 -16.23 13.16
N ASP A 217 16.34 -17.15 12.68
CA ASP A 217 17.53 -16.81 11.88
C ASP A 217 17.15 -16.22 10.51
N ALA A 218 16.09 -16.76 9.89
CA ALA A 218 15.57 -16.26 8.63
C ALA A 218 15.01 -14.83 8.77
N ILE A 219 14.26 -14.56 9.85
CA ILE A 219 13.72 -13.24 10.16
C ILE A 219 14.84 -12.22 10.30
N VAL A 220 15.90 -12.52 11.05
CA VAL A 220 17.05 -11.60 11.19
C VAL A 220 17.65 -11.29 9.82
N LYS A 221 17.94 -12.31 9.01
CA LYS A 221 18.48 -12.15 7.66
C LYS A 221 17.56 -11.32 6.75
N TRP A 222 16.26 -11.61 6.75
CA TRP A 222 15.29 -10.91 5.92
C TRP A 222 15.12 -9.44 6.33
N LEU A 223 15.22 -9.12 7.62
CA LEU A 223 15.20 -7.73 8.09
C LEU A 223 16.45 -6.96 7.68
N ASP A 224 17.63 -7.59 7.71
CA ASP A 224 18.87 -6.97 7.22
C ASP A 224 18.79 -6.68 5.71
N LEU A 225 18.25 -7.63 4.93
CA LEU A 225 17.98 -7.43 3.51
C LEU A 225 16.96 -6.30 3.28
N ALA A 226 15.87 -6.25 4.05
CA ALA A 226 14.88 -5.19 3.95
C ALA A 226 15.48 -3.81 4.28
N GLU A 227 16.32 -3.70 5.31
CA GLU A 227 17.01 -2.46 5.69
C GLU A 227 17.99 -1.98 4.63
N SER A 228 18.69 -2.91 3.96
CA SER A 228 19.63 -2.57 2.88
C SER A 228 18.97 -1.87 1.69
N ASN A 229 17.66 -2.06 1.48
CA ASN A 229 16.91 -1.40 0.40
C ASN A 229 16.76 0.12 0.59
N PHE A 230 17.02 0.66 1.79
CA PHE A 230 16.90 2.10 2.07
C PHE A 230 18.16 2.89 1.68
N GLN A 231 19.15 2.25 1.07
CA GLN A 231 20.35 2.89 0.55
C GLN A 231 20.15 3.23 -0.93
N ALA A 232 19.72 4.48 -1.18
CA ALA A 232 19.56 4.97 -2.54
C ALA A 232 20.91 5.07 -3.27
N PRO A 233 21.01 4.62 -4.53
CA PRO A 233 22.23 4.80 -5.31
C PRO A 233 22.43 6.29 -5.65
N ASP A 234 23.68 6.68 -5.91
CA ASP A 234 24.03 8.05 -6.26
C ASP A 234 23.17 8.57 -7.43
N GLY A 235 22.55 9.73 -7.24
CA GLY A 235 21.70 10.37 -8.24
C GLY A 235 20.25 9.88 -8.30
N ALA A 236 19.85 8.88 -7.49
CA ALA A 236 18.44 8.53 -7.37
C ALA A 236 17.64 9.63 -6.66
N VAL A 237 16.49 9.98 -7.22
CA VAL A 237 15.54 10.91 -6.58
C VAL A 237 14.74 10.13 -5.54
N THR A 238 14.83 10.56 -4.28
CA THR A 238 14.03 10.00 -3.18
C THR A 238 13.09 11.04 -2.62
N TRP A 239 11.82 10.66 -2.42
CA TRP A 239 10.81 11.54 -1.83
C TRP A 239 10.48 11.21 -0.36
N SER A 240 11.11 10.17 0.21
CA SER A 240 10.95 9.74 1.61
C SER A 240 12.31 9.46 2.26
N ASP A 241 12.39 9.61 3.58
CA ASP A 241 13.55 9.23 4.42
C ASP A 241 13.49 7.77 4.92
N PHE A 242 12.42 7.06 4.56
CA PHE A 242 12.08 5.70 4.99
C PHE A 242 11.90 5.53 6.50
N GLY A 243 11.66 6.61 7.26
CA GLY A 243 11.54 6.58 8.72
C GLY A 243 10.45 5.60 9.20
N PHE A 244 9.29 5.58 8.54
CA PHE A 244 8.22 4.64 8.83
C PHE A 244 8.68 3.17 8.72
N ARG A 245 9.31 2.79 7.59
CA ARG A 245 9.78 1.42 7.36
C ARG A 245 10.91 1.02 8.31
N LYS A 246 11.83 1.94 8.61
CA LYS A 246 12.88 1.72 9.61
C LYS A 246 12.29 1.42 10.99
N ASN A 247 11.25 2.16 11.39
CA ASN A 247 10.55 1.92 12.65
C ASN A 247 9.84 0.57 12.67
N GLU A 248 9.28 0.10 11.55
CA GLU A 248 8.73 -1.25 11.47
C GLU A 248 9.79 -2.33 11.68
N ILE A 249 10.98 -2.20 11.08
CA ILE A 249 12.09 -3.14 11.30
C ILE A 249 12.51 -3.16 12.76
N ILE A 250 12.64 -1.98 13.40
CA ILE A 250 12.99 -1.87 14.82
C ILE A 250 11.96 -2.61 15.69
N LYS A 251 10.66 -2.39 15.47
CA LYS A 251 9.59 -3.07 16.20
C LYS A 251 9.67 -4.59 16.08
N VAL A 252 9.98 -5.11 14.89
CA VAL A 252 10.17 -6.56 14.70
C VAL A 252 11.41 -7.06 15.45
N ARG A 253 12.54 -6.33 15.35
CA ARG A 253 13.79 -6.67 16.05
C ARG A 253 13.63 -6.67 17.57
N ASP A 254 12.86 -5.75 18.14
CA ASP A 254 12.57 -5.71 19.59
C ASP A 254 11.92 -7.02 20.05
N VAL A 255 10.91 -7.50 19.30
CA VAL A 255 10.23 -8.78 19.59
C VAL A 255 11.20 -9.96 19.46
N VAL A 256 12.02 -10.00 18.40
CA VAL A 256 13.01 -11.07 18.18
C VAL A 256 14.06 -11.08 19.29
N GLY A 257 14.53 -9.91 19.71
CA GLY A 257 15.55 -9.73 20.76
C GLY A 257 15.04 -9.97 22.18
N GLY A 258 13.74 -10.23 22.37
CA GLY A 258 13.14 -10.42 23.68
C GLY A 258 12.96 -9.13 24.49
N VAL A 259 13.08 -7.97 23.83
CA VAL A 259 12.76 -6.68 24.44
C VAL A 259 11.24 -6.55 24.44
N LYS A 260 10.62 -6.94 25.56
CA LYS A 260 9.18 -6.72 25.76
C LYS A 260 8.93 -5.21 25.88
N GLN A 261 8.12 -4.66 24.97
CA GLN A 261 7.43 -3.39 25.17
C GLN A 261 6.26 -3.58 26.14
#